data_AF-A0AAD5QEL3-F1
#
_entry.id   AF-A0AAD5QEL3-F1
#
_cell.length_a   1.000
_cell.length_b   1.000
_cell.length_c   1.000
_cell.angle_alpha   90.00
_cell.angle_beta   90.00
_cell.angle_gamma   90.00
#
_symmetry.space_group_name_H-M   'P 1'
#
loop_
_entity.id
_entity.type
_entity.pdbx_description
1 polymer ?
#
loop_
_entity_poly.entity_id
_entity_poly.type
_entity_poly.pdbx_seq_one_letter_code
_entity_poly.pdbx_strand_id
1 'polypeptide(L)'
;MARQIGVFVFTLFLISTTLTLFFVFDAPFLYFEVSPVLPVLAAFLSFIMMVSLMKTSFSDPGIIPRASDIEVSERSRQYFEEIISNPDYNPNSSALPDQPRMKQVTINGQIVRSHCSVCDNCVLNFDHHCPWVGNCIGQRNYRHFYFFIVFLALLIVCIFGCSLAHLMILSRADQFLNAVRKSPVSLIVVLICFFSVWSIVGLAGFHTYLVATSQTTNEEQDNSKPHTAKKTKAKFEESDGAEILPHPPHSPVLLQLITAFPINATVFGRLPI
;
A
#
# COMPACT_ATOMS: atom_id res chain seq x y z
N MET A 1 14.03 -6.98 -6.05
CA MET A 1 13.91 -5.51 -6.11
C MET A 1 13.76 -5.12 -7.57
N ALA A 2 12.78 -4.30 -7.91
CA ALA A 2 12.48 -3.99 -9.31
C ALA A 2 13.60 -3.18 -9.99
N ARG A 3 13.63 -3.22 -11.32
CA ARG A 3 14.63 -2.52 -12.16
C ARG A 3 14.59 -0.98 -12.04
N GLN A 4 13.61 -0.43 -11.33
CA GLN A 4 13.39 1.03 -11.14
C GLN A 4 13.89 1.56 -9.80
N ILE A 5 15.11 1.19 -9.39
CA ILE A 5 15.70 1.67 -8.12
C ILE A 5 15.86 3.21 -8.06
N GLY A 6 15.97 3.86 -9.22
CA GLY A 6 16.17 5.31 -9.31
C GLY A 6 15.05 6.14 -8.69
N VAL A 7 13.78 5.75 -8.88
CA VAL A 7 12.62 6.51 -8.32
C VAL A 7 12.56 6.36 -6.80
N PHE A 8 12.89 5.18 -6.28
CA PHE A 8 13.00 4.96 -4.84
C PHE A 8 14.12 5.80 -4.21
N VAL A 9 15.31 5.82 -4.83
CA VAL A 9 16.43 6.66 -4.35
C VAL A 9 16.05 8.14 -4.39
N PHE A 10 15.38 8.60 -5.45
CA PHE A 10 14.86 9.95 -5.54
C PHE A 10 13.85 10.27 -4.41
N THR A 11 12.98 9.32 -4.08
CA THR A 11 12.03 9.43 -2.96
C THR A 11 12.75 9.61 -1.63
N LEU A 12 13.76 8.78 -1.36
CA LEU A 12 14.57 8.89 -0.14
C LEU A 12 15.30 10.22 -0.06
N PHE A 13 15.87 10.67 -1.18
CA PHE A 13 16.55 11.95 -1.26
C PHE A 13 15.59 13.11 -0.98
N LEU A 14 14.42 13.14 -1.62
CA LEU A 14 13.42 14.20 -1.44
C LEU A 14 12.93 14.27 0.01
N ILE A 15 12.57 13.12 0.59
CA ILE A 15 12.10 13.04 1.98
C ILE A 15 13.22 13.48 2.93
N SER A 16 14.42 12.88 2.82
CA SER A 16 15.51 13.16 3.75
C SER A 16 15.98 14.61 3.67
N THR A 17 16.02 15.20 2.47
CA THR A 17 16.37 16.61 2.27
C THR A 17 15.32 17.51 2.91
N THR A 18 14.03 17.27 2.65
CA THR A 18 12.94 18.10 3.22
C THR A 18 12.93 18.04 4.75
N LEU A 19 13.13 16.85 5.33
CA LEU A 19 13.24 16.69 6.78
C LEU A 19 14.47 17.41 7.34
N THR A 20 15.61 17.28 6.69
CA THR A 20 16.85 17.96 7.13
C THR A 20 16.67 19.47 7.10
N LEU A 21 16.12 20.02 6.02
CA LEU A 21 15.85 21.45 5.92
C LEU A 21 14.92 21.92 7.06
N PHE A 22 13.82 21.20 7.30
CA PHE A 22 12.91 21.53 8.40
C PHE A 22 13.59 21.48 9.78
N PHE A 23 14.28 20.38 10.12
CA PHE A 23 14.90 20.22 11.44
C PHE A 23 16.08 21.16 11.69
N VAL A 24 16.78 21.59 10.65
CA VAL A 24 17.91 22.51 10.77
C VAL A 24 17.45 23.97 10.85
N PHE A 25 16.45 24.37 10.05
CA PHE A 25 16.12 25.79 9.88
C PHE A 25 14.81 26.22 10.58
N ASP A 26 13.80 25.36 10.64
CA ASP A 26 12.49 25.70 11.23
C ASP A 26 12.37 25.20 12.67
N ALA A 27 12.81 23.97 12.95
CA ALA A 27 12.64 23.35 14.26
C ALA A 27 13.29 24.13 15.43
N PRO A 28 14.49 24.73 15.31
CA PRO A 28 15.06 25.50 16.42
C PRO A 28 14.20 26.71 16.80
N PHE A 29 13.73 27.47 15.80
CA PHE A 29 12.84 28.60 16.04
C PHE A 29 11.54 28.14 16.71
N LEU A 30 10.92 27.08 16.18
CA LEU A 30 9.67 26.55 16.74
C LEU A 30 9.86 26.03 18.17
N TYR A 31 11.01 25.44 18.49
CA TYR A 31 11.32 24.94 19.82
C TYR A 31 11.38 26.07 20.86
N PHE A 32 12.09 27.16 20.55
CA PHE A 32 12.34 28.25 21.50
C PHE A 32 11.21 29.30 21.53
N GLU A 33 10.61 29.61 20.38
CA GLU A 33 9.69 30.76 20.24
C GLU A 33 8.20 30.37 20.19
N VAL A 34 7.88 29.08 19.96
CA VAL A 34 6.49 28.63 19.79
C VAL A 34 6.13 27.52 20.78
N SER A 35 6.66 26.32 20.57
CA SER A 35 6.45 25.18 21.46
C SER A 35 7.39 24.03 21.08
N PRO A 36 8.08 23.39 22.05
CA PRO A 36 8.90 22.22 21.79
C PRO A 36 8.09 20.99 21.35
N VAL A 37 6.77 20.97 21.60
CA VAL A 37 5.89 19.86 21.20
C VAL A 37 5.84 19.69 19.68
N LEU A 38 5.93 20.79 18.92
CA LEU A 38 5.85 20.77 17.45
C LEU A 38 7.01 20.00 16.81
N PRO A 39 8.30 20.36 17.04
CA PRO A 39 9.42 19.61 16.48
C PRO A 39 9.53 18.18 17.06
N VAL A 40 9.12 17.94 18.31
CA VAL A 40 9.09 16.59 18.89
C VAL A 40 8.05 15.71 18.17
N LEU A 41 6.85 16.23 17.92
CA LEU A 41 5.82 15.54 17.16
C LEU A 41 6.29 15.27 15.72
N ALA A 42 6.89 16.26 15.05
CA ALA A 42 7.43 16.09 13.71
C ALA A 42 8.53 15.01 13.66
N ALA A 43 9.40 14.94 14.67
CA ALA A 43 10.44 13.90 14.77
C ALA A 43 9.84 12.51 14.95
N PHE A 44 8.82 12.38 15.82
CA PHE A 44 8.10 11.12 16.02
C PHE A 44 7.40 10.65 14.74
N LEU A 45 6.67 11.53 14.06
CA LEU A 45 6.01 11.23 12.78
C LEU A 45 7.04 10.86 11.70
N SER A 46 8.18 11.56 11.64
CA SER A 46 9.27 11.27 10.70
C SER A 46 9.86 9.89 10.91
N PHE A 47 10.06 9.49 12.18
CA PHE A 47 10.57 8.17 12.52
C PHE A 47 9.62 7.05 12.05
N ILE A 48 8.32 7.17 12.37
CA ILE A 48 7.34 6.15 11.98
C ILE A 48 7.19 6.09 10.45
N MET A 49 7.16 7.24 9.78
CA MET A 49 7.10 7.32 8.32
C MET A 49 8.31 6.63 7.68
N MET A 50 9.53 6.91 8.16
CA MET A 50 10.75 6.30 7.62
C MET A 50 10.77 4.79 7.84
N VAL A 51 10.44 4.31 9.04
CA VAL A 51 10.35 2.87 9.32
C VAL A 51 9.31 2.20 8.42
N SER A 52 8.15 2.83 8.22
CA SER A 52 7.08 2.29 7.37
C SER A 52 7.48 2.25 5.89
N LEU A 53 8.17 3.27 5.39
CA LEU A 53 8.75 3.30 4.05
C LEU A 53 9.72 2.14 3.86
N MET A 54 10.71 1.99 4.75
CA MET A 54 11.71 0.92 4.68
C MET A 54 11.05 -0.47 4.71
N LYS A 55 10.07 -0.68 5.61
CA LYS A 55 9.33 -1.95 5.67
C LYS A 55 8.55 -2.21 4.39
N THR A 56 7.94 -1.20 3.79
CA THR A 56 7.21 -1.36 2.52
C THR A 56 8.15 -1.74 1.38
N SER A 57 9.30 -1.06 1.30
CA SER A 57 10.30 -1.24 0.24
C SER A 57 11.01 -2.59 0.30
N PHE A 58 11.33 -3.09 1.50
CA PHE A 58 12.17 -4.28 1.67
C PHE A 58 11.42 -5.54 2.11
N SER A 59 10.12 -5.46 2.42
CA SER A 59 9.34 -6.68 2.73
C SER A 59 8.90 -7.42 1.46
N ASP A 60 8.77 -8.73 1.57
CA ASP A 60 8.10 -9.55 0.56
C ASP A 60 6.63 -9.10 0.43
N PRO A 61 6.15 -8.71 -0.76
CA PRO A 61 4.76 -8.34 -0.98
C PRO A 61 3.81 -9.55 -0.94
N GLY A 62 4.35 -10.78 -0.96
CA GLY A 62 3.59 -12.02 -1.10
C GLY A 62 3.85 -12.67 -2.44
N ILE A 63 5.12 -12.77 -2.85
CA ILE A 63 5.49 -13.40 -4.12
C ILE A 63 5.08 -14.88 -4.10
N ILE A 64 4.32 -15.28 -5.11
CA ILE A 64 3.89 -16.67 -5.32
C ILE A 64 5.04 -17.41 -6.01
N PRO A 65 5.56 -18.51 -5.43
CA PRO A 65 6.59 -19.32 -6.06
C PRO A 65 6.15 -19.82 -7.44
N ARG A 66 7.08 -19.82 -8.40
CA ARG A 66 6.84 -20.40 -9.73
C ARG A 66 6.56 -21.90 -9.59
N ALA A 67 5.70 -22.43 -10.45
CA ALA A 67 5.42 -23.87 -10.45
C ALA A 67 6.67 -24.63 -10.88
N SER A 68 6.93 -25.77 -10.24
CA SER A 68 8.00 -26.68 -10.66
C SER A 68 7.66 -27.36 -11.98
N ASP A 69 8.67 -27.81 -12.72
CA ASP A 69 8.45 -28.54 -13.99
C ASP A 69 7.59 -29.79 -13.78
N ILE A 70 7.71 -30.44 -12.61
CA ILE A 70 6.89 -31.58 -12.22
C ILE A 70 5.42 -31.15 -12.06
N GLU A 71 5.14 -30.12 -11.25
CA GLU A 71 3.77 -29.58 -11.09
C GLU A 71 3.15 -29.15 -12.43
N VAL A 72 3.95 -28.56 -13.32
CA VAL A 72 3.51 -28.17 -14.68
C VAL A 72 3.21 -29.40 -15.54
N SER A 73 4.04 -30.44 -15.47
CA SER A 73 3.85 -31.69 -16.23
C SER A 73 2.64 -32.48 -15.73
N GLU A 74 2.42 -32.55 -14.42
CA GLU A 74 1.28 -33.22 -13.80
C GLU A 74 -0.03 -32.52 -14.15
N ARG A 75 -0.04 -31.19 -14.08
CA ARG A 75 -1.19 -30.38 -14.52
C ARG A 75 -1.45 -30.55 -16.01
N SER A 76 -0.41 -30.57 -16.84
CA SER A 76 -0.54 -30.85 -18.26
C SER A 76 -1.20 -32.21 -18.46
N ARG A 77 -0.73 -33.26 -17.77
CA ARG A 77 -1.33 -34.61 -17.84
C ARG A 77 -2.80 -34.61 -17.42
N GLN A 78 -3.15 -33.98 -16.30
CA GLN A 78 -4.54 -33.87 -15.84
C GLN A 78 -5.44 -33.18 -16.87
N TYR A 79 -4.97 -32.08 -17.46
CA TYR A 79 -5.72 -31.36 -18.49
C TYR A 79 -5.89 -32.17 -19.78
N PHE A 80 -4.85 -32.90 -20.19
CA PHE A 80 -4.94 -33.83 -21.32
C PHE A 80 -5.97 -34.94 -21.06
N GLU A 81 -6.00 -35.52 -19.85
CA GLU A 81 -7.00 -36.51 -19.45
C GLU A 81 -8.41 -35.92 -19.48
N GLU A 82 -8.60 -34.69 -18.98
CA GLU A 82 -9.87 -33.96 -19.04
C GLU A 82 -10.34 -33.74 -20.49
N ILE A 83 -9.44 -33.27 -21.37
CA ILE A 83 -9.75 -33.08 -22.81
C ILE A 83 -10.14 -34.40 -23.49
N ILE A 84 -9.39 -35.48 -23.28
CA ILE A 84 -9.66 -36.78 -23.91
C ILE A 84 -10.97 -37.37 -23.39
N SER A 85 -11.30 -37.13 -22.12
CA SER A 85 -12.56 -37.58 -21.53
C SER A 85 -13.79 -36.79 -22.00
N ASN A 86 -13.59 -35.64 -22.67
CA ASN A 86 -14.68 -34.82 -23.17
C ASN A 86 -15.27 -35.42 -24.47
N PRO A 87 -16.53 -35.87 -24.48
CA PRO A 87 -17.15 -36.50 -25.65
C PRO A 87 -17.30 -35.58 -26.87
N ASP A 88 -17.23 -34.26 -26.68
CA ASP A 88 -17.33 -33.26 -27.76
C ASP A 88 -15.96 -32.88 -28.34
N TYR A 89 -14.86 -33.48 -27.86
CA TYR A 89 -13.51 -33.14 -28.31
C TYR A 89 -13.23 -33.63 -29.74
N ASN A 90 -12.88 -32.70 -30.64
CA ASN A 90 -12.41 -33.00 -31.99
C ASN A 90 -10.87 -32.80 -32.10
N PRO A 91 -10.08 -33.88 -32.28
CA PRO A 91 -8.62 -33.81 -32.32
C PRO A 91 -8.07 -33.08 -33.58
N ASN A 92 -8.91 -32.85 -34.59
CA ASN A 92 -8.48 -32.29 -35.87
C ASN A 92 -8.55 -30.75 -35.95
N SER A 93 -9.03 -30.06 -34.91
CA SER A 93 -9.28 -28.60 -34.94
C SER A 93 -8.62 -27.78 -33.82
N SER A 94 -7.88 -28.40 -32.90
CA SER A 94 -7.36 -27.70 -31.71
C SER A 94 -5.84 -27.74 -31.63
N ALA A 95 -5.19 -26.60 -31.89
CA ALA A 95 -3.85 -26.37 -31.36
C ALA A 95 -3.94 -26.38 -29.83
N LEU A 96 -3.07 -27.14 -29.17
CA LEU A 96 -3.09 -27.21 -27.72
C LEU A 96 -2.88 -25.80 -27.13
N PRO A 97 -3.76 -25.32 -26.23
CA PRO A 97 -3.58 -24.02 -25.60
C PRO A 97 -2.29 -24.03 -24.77
N ASP A 98 -1.42 -23.05 -25.00
CA ASP A 98 -0.17 -22.91 -24.25
C ASP A 98 -0.48 -22.70 -22.75
N GLN A 99 0.03 -23.59 -21.90
CA GLN A 99 -0.27 -23.56 -20.47
C GLN A 99 0.54 -22.43 -19.79
N PRO A 100 -0.09 -21.61 -18.92
CA PRO A 100 0.63 -20.61 -18.17
C PRO A 100 1.54 -21.29 -17.14
N ARG A 101 2.86 -21.12 -17.27
CA ARG A 101 3.94 -21.65 -16.41
C ARG A 101 3.93 -21.13 -14.94
N MET A 102 2.88 -20.43 -14.55
CA MET A 102 2.75 -19.81 -13.22
C MET A 102 1.83 -20.64 -12.32
N LYS A 103 2.22 -20.78 -11.05
CA LYS A 103 1.41 -21.45 -10.04
C LYS A 103 0.09 -20.70 -9.88
N GLN A 104 -1.01 -21.36 -10.25
CA GLN A 104 -2.35 -20.87 -9.97
C GLN A 104 -2.62 -21.07 -8.48
N VAL A 105 -2.87 -19.98 -7.76
CA VAL A 105 -3.31 -20.04 -6.37
C VAL A 105 -4.81 -19.86 -6.37
N THR A 106 -5.52 -20.82 -5.77
CA THR A 106 -6.95 -20.72 -5.55
C THR A 106 -7.19 -20.13 -4.17
N ILE A 107 -7.83 -18.96 -4.10
CA ILE A 107 -8.30 -18.37 -2.84
C ILE A 107 -9.83 -18.39 -2.89
N ASN A 108 -10.47 -19.02 -1.91
CA ASN A 108 -11.95 -19.13 -1.83
C ASN A 108 -12.60 -19.69 -3.11
N GLY A 109 -11.95 -20.68 -3.75
CA GLY A 109 -12.45 -21.28 -4.99
C GLY A 109 -12.15 -20.49 -6.28
N GLN A 110 -11.56 -19.28 -6.21
CA GLN A 110 -11.15 -18.50 -7.39
C GLN A 110 -9.64 -18.58 -7.64
N ILE A 111 -9.27 -18.89 -8.89
CA ILE A 111 -7.89 -18.80 -9.36
C ILE A 111 -7.51 -17.32 -9.46
N VAL A 112 -6.62 -16.85 -8.59
CA VAL A 112 -6.06 -15.48 -8.66
C VAL A 112 -4.74 -15.50 -9.42
N ARG A 113 -4.69 -14.78 -10.54
CA ARG A 113 -3.49 -14.56 -11.35
C ARG A 113 -3.14 -13.08 -11.37
N SER A 114 -2.53 -12.57 -10.30
CA SER A 114 -2.12 -11.17 -10.27
C SER A 114 -0.62 -11.04 -10.50
N HIS A 115 -0.26 -10.78 -11.76
CA HIS A 115 1.12 -10.72 -12.23
C HIS A 115 1.58 -9.27 -12.40
N CYS A 116 2.73 -8.93 -11.83
CA CYS A 116 3.39 -7.66 -12.06
C CYS A 116 4.44 -7.82 -13.17
N SER A 117 4.16 -7.26 -14.35
CA SER A 117 5.08 -7.29 -15.50
C SER A 117 6.40 -6.53 -15.24
N VAL A 118 6.38 -5.51 -14.38
CA VAL A 118 7.58 -4.73 -14.02
C VAL A 118 8.55 -5.55 -13.18
N CYS A 119 8.02 -6.35 -12.26
CA CYS A 119 8.81 -7.18 -11.35
C CYS A 119 9.00 -8.62 -11.86
N ASP A 120 8.30 -9.03 -12.92
CA ASP A 120 8.20 -10.41 -13.40
C ASP A 120 7.87 -11.41 -12.27
N ASN A 121 6.92 -11.03 -11.42
CA ASN A 121 6.50 -11.81 -10.26
C ASN A 121 4.98 -11.83 -10.13
N CYS A 122 4.44 -12.98 -9.73
CA CYS A 122 3.05 -13.09 -9.32
C CYS A 122 2.95 -12.75 -7.83
N VAL A 123 2.01 -11.92 -7.44
CA VAL A 123 1.89 -11.39 -6.07
C VAL A 123 0.50 -11.67 -5.51
N LEU A 124 0.45 -12.21 -4.31
CA LEU A 124 -0.78 -12.53 -3.60
C LEU A 124 -1.54 -11.25 -3.22
N ASN A 125 -2.83 -11.17 -3.57
CA ASN A 125 -3.65 -9.96 -3.50
C ASN A 125 -2.86 -8.72 -3.98
N PHE A 126 -2.25 -8.83 -5.15
CA PHE A 126 -1.56 -7.72 -5.79
C PHE A 126 -2.49 -6.50 -5.85
N ASP A 127 -1.94 -5.37 -5.43
CA ASP A 127 -2.59 -4.07 -5.53
C ASP A 127 -1.98 -3.32 -6.72
N HIS A 128 -0.71 -2.94 -6.60
CA HIS A 128 0.01 -2.27 -7.69
C HIS A 128 1.53 -2.41 -7.56
N HIS A 129 2.25 -2.05 -8.62
CA HIS A 129 3.68 -1.78 -8.53
C HIS A 129 3.88 -0.31 -8.18
N CYS A 130 4.62 -0.01 -7.11
CA CYS A 130 4.87 1.36 -6.69
C CYS A 130 6.35 1.72 -6.91
N PRO A 131 6.67 2.56 -7.92
CA PRO A 131 8.04 2.99 -8.19
C PRO A 131 8.66 3.78 -7.03
N TRP A 132 7.83 4.55 -6.30
CA TRP A 132 8.26 5.40 -5.18
C TRP A 132 8.82 4.61 -3.99
N VAL A 133 8.34 3.37 -3.79
CA VAL A 133 8.87 2.45 -2.77
C VAL A 133 9.80 1.40 -3.37
N GLY A 134 9.91 1.32 -4.69
CA GLY A 134 10.76 0.36 -5.40
C GLY A 134 10.29 -1.11 -5.30
N ASN A 135 9.01 -1.35 -4.99
CA ASN A 135 8.46 -2.67 -4.70
C ASN A 135 7.02 -2.83 -5.18
N CYS A 136 6.55 -4.08 -5.31
CA CYS A 136 5.11 -4.35 -5.43
C CYS A 136 4.43 -4.10 -4.08
N ILE A 137 3.17 -3.69 -4.13
CA ILE A 137 2.26 -3.66 -2.99
C ILE A 137 1.32 -4.85 -3.13
N GLY A 138 1.25 -5.67 -2.09
CA GLY A 138 0.43 -6.88 -2.03
C GLY A 138 0.09 -7.24 -0.59
N GLN A 139 -0.49 -8.42 -0.39
CA GLN A 139 -1.06 -8.82 0.90
C GLN A 139 -0.10 -8.64 2.09
N ARG A 140 1.18 -9.02 1.94
CA ARG A 140 2.11 -9.09 3.07
C ARG A 140 2.72 -7.75 3.47
N ASN A 141 2.70 -6.75 2.59
CA ASN A 141 3.28 -5.42 2.86
C ASN A 141 2.26 -4.27 2.79
N TYR A 142 1.00 -4.52 2.41
CA TYR A 142 -0.05 -3.49 2.33
C TYR A 142 -0.20 -2.67 3.62
N ARG A 143 -0.13 -3.31 4.79
CA ARG A 143 -0.20 -2.61 6.09
C ARG A 143 0.92 -1.57 6.27
N HIS A 144 2.12 -1.89 5.79
CA HIS A 144 3.28 -1.01 5.90
C HIS A 144 3.14 0.16 4.94
N PHE A 145 2.64 -0.11 3.73
CA PHE A 145 2.32 0.90 2.74
C PHE A 145 1.25 1.86 3.26
N TYR A 146 0.17 1.34 3.87
CA TYR A 146 -0.89 2.17 4.45
C TYR A 146 -0.38 3.08 5.58
N PHE A 147 0.40 2.54 6.52
CA PHE A 147 1.03 3.40 7.53
C PHE A 147 1.98 4.42 6.90
N PHE A 148 2.79 4.03 5.91
CA PHE A 148 3.66 4.96 5.21
C PHE A 148 2.89 6.15 4.63
N ILE A 149 1.81 5.94 3.88
CA ILE A 149 1.05 7.04 3.26
C ILE A 149 0.32 7.92 4.30
N VAL A 150 -0.23 7.32 5.37
CA VAL A 150 -0.93 8.09 6.42
C VAL A 150 0.05 8.93 7.22
N PHE A 151 1.16 8.34 7.69
CA PHE A 151 2.16 9.09 8.44
C PHE A 151 2.89 10.12 7.57
N LEU A 152 3.09 9.85 6.27
CA LEU A 152 3.61 10.84 5.32
C LEU A 152 2.63 12.02 5.16
N ALA A 153 1.32 11.76 5.06
CA ALA A 153 0.29 12.80 4.97
C ALA A 153 0.21 13.66 6.25
N LEU A 154 0.27 13.04 7.43
CA LEU A 154 0.31 13.77 8.70
C LEU A 154 1.58 14.61 8.83
N LEU A 155 2.73 14.03 8.46
CA LEU A 155 4.02 14.69 8.54
C LEU A 155 4.11 15.90 7.61
N ILE A 156 3.66 15.77 6.36
CA ILE A 156 3.72 16.89 5.41
C ILE A 156 2.80 18.03 5.81
N VAL A 157 1.59 17.75 6.32
CA VAL A 157 0.70 18.78 6.85
C VAL A 157 1.31 19.46 8.07
N CYS A 158 1.92 18.69 8.96
CA CYS A 158 2.62 19.21 10.15
C CYS A 158 3.77 20.15 9.77
N ILE A 159 4.68 19.70 8.90
CA ILE A 159 5.85 20.48 8.45
C ILE A 159 5.41 21.71 7.66
N PHE A 160 4.42 21.58 6.78
CA PHE A 160 3.85 22.71 6.03
C PHE A 160 3.30 23.78 6.97
N GLY A 161 2.45 23.38 7.93
CA GLY A 161 1.88 24.31 8.91
C GLY A 161 2.93 24.96 9.79
N CYS A 162 3.92 24.20 10.26
CA CYS A 162 5.03 24.69 11.07
C CYS A 162 5.92 25.70 10.33
N SER A 163 6.32 25.38 9.10
CA SER A 163 7.18 26.25 8.28
C SER A 163 6.45 27.51 7.83
N LEU A 164 5.15 27.40 7.52
CA LEU A 164 4.30 28.56 7.25
C LEU A 164 4.14 29.44 8.50
N ALA A 165 3.91 28.84 9.67
CA ALA A 165 3.81 29.57 10.93
C ALA A 165 5.11 30.33 11.25
N HIS A 166 6.27 29.70 11.05
CA HIS A 166 7.58 30.35 11.20
C HIS A 166 7.68 31.62 10.33
N LEU A 167 7.39 31.52 9.02
CA LEU A 167 7.37 32.69 8.13
C LEU A 167 6.36 33.76 8.54
N MET A 168 5.15 33.34 8.93
CA MET A 168 4.08 34.25 9.34
C MET A 168 4.43 35.00 10.62
N ILE A 169 5.07 34.35 11.60
CA ILE A 169 5.50 35.00 12.83
C ILE A 169 6.62 36.01 12.54
N LEU A 170 7.62 35.67 11.73
CA LEU A 170 8.64 36.65 11.31
C LEU A 170 8.03 37.83 10.57
N SER A 171 7.01 37.59 9.75
CA SER A 171 6.30 38.64 8.99
C SER A 171 5.39 39.54 9.84
N ARG A 172 5.22 39.25 11.14
CA ARG A 172 4.56 40.17 12.08
C ARG A 172 5.55 41.20 12.64
N ALA A 173 6.80 40.79 12.85
CA ALA A 173 7.85 41.67 13.33
C ALA A 173 8.40 42.58 12.22
N ASP A 174 8.47 42.06 10.99
CA ASP A 174 8.92 42.78 9.80
C ASP A 174 7.96 42.56 8.63
N GLN A 175 8.07 43.35 7.56
CA GLN A 175 7.38 43.06 6.31
C GLN A 175 7.71 41.66 5.77
N PHE A 176 6.76 41.02 5.08
CA PHE A 176 6.89 39.65 4.57
C PHE A 176 8.17 39.39 3.75
N LEU A 177 8.57 40.33 2.89
CA LEU A 177 9.78 40.16 2.08
C LEU A 177 11.05 40.11 2.93
N ASN A 178 11.09 40.81 4.06
CA ASN A 178 12.20 40.75 5.00
C ASN A 178 12.18 39.44 5.79
N ALA A 179 11.01 38.92 6.16
CA ALA A 179 10.87 37.60 6.76
C ALA A 179 11.42 36.49 5.84
N VAL A 180 11.09 36.55 4.55
CA VAL A 180 11.62 35.61 3.53
C VAL A 180 13.14 35.75 3.37
N ARG A 181 13.68 36.97 3.39
CA ARG A 181 15.14 37.17 3.35
C ARG A 181 15.85 36.61 4.58
N LYS A 182 15.23 36.67 5.74
CA LYS A 182 15.76 36.10 6.99
C LYS A 182 15.70 34.57 7.00
N SER A 183 14.63 33.98 6.49
CA SER A 183 14.48 32.53 6.40
C SER A 183 14.05 32.06 4.99
N PRO A 184 14.96 32.10 4.00
CA PRO A 184 14.64 31.66 2.65
C PRO A 184 14.41 30.15 2.58
N VAL A 185 15.03 29.37 3.48
CA VAL A 185 14.86 27.92 3.52
C VAL A 185 13.44 27.52 3.93
N SER A 186 12.83 28.22 4.89
CA SER A 186 11.43 27.99 5.26
C SER A 186 10.50 28.17 4.06
N LEU A 187 10.77 29.16 3.19
CA LEU A 187 10.00 29.33 1.96
C LEU A 187 10.18 28.14 1.00
N ILE A 188 11.40 27.65 0.84
CA ILE A 188 11.68 26.46 0.01
C ILE A 188 10.91 25.25 0.55
N VAL A 189 10.94 25.01 1.87
CA VAL A 189 10.19 23.91 2.51
C VAL A 189 8.68 24.08 2.31
N VAL A 190 8.14 25.29 2.49
CA VAL A 190 6.72 25.59 2.23
C VAL A 190 6.34 25.30 0.79
N LEU A 191 7.17 25.67 -0.20
CA LEU A 191 6.91 25.42 -1.62
C LEU A 191 6.94 23.92 -1.94
N ILE A 192 7.96 23.19 -1.47
CA ILE A 192 8.06 21.73 -1.63
C ILE A 192 6.82 21.05 -1.05
N CYS A 193 6.41 21.46 0.16
CA CYS A 193 5.24 20.88 0.81
C CYS A 193 3.94 21.28 0.11
N PHE A 194 3.79 22.51 -0.36
CA PHE A 194 2.59 22.98 -1.06
C PHE A 194 2.30 22.19 -2.33
N PHE A 195 3.32 21.89 -3.14
CA PHE A 195 3.12 21.09 -4.35
C PHE A 195 2.88 19.61 -4.03
N SER A 196 3.43 19.10 -2.93
CA SER A 196 3.35 17.68 -2.60
C SER A 196 2.11 17.33 -1.76
N VAL A 197 1.58 18.25 -0.96
CA VAL A 197 0.49 17.98 0.00
C VAL A 197 -0.80 17.52 -0.68
N TRP A 198 -1.18 18.14 -1.79
CA TRP A 198 -2.41 17.80 -2.51
C TRP A 198 -2.41 16.36 -3.01
N SER A 199 -1.28 15.93 -3.58
CA SER A 199 -1.13 14.57 -4.09
C SER A 199 -1.07 13.54 -2.94
N ILE A 200 -0.29 13.83 -1.89
CA ILE A 200 -0.07 12.89 -0.78
C ILE A 200 -1.34 12.73 0.07
N VAL A 201 -2.02 13.83 0.42
CA VAL A 201 -3.26 13.78 1.20
C VAL A 201 -4.37 13.12 0.41
N GLY A 202 -4.48 13.40 -0.90
CA GLY A 202 -5.45 12.74 -1.78
C GLY A 202 -5.22 11.22 -1.83
N LEU A 203 -3.97 10.78 -2.00
CA LEU A 203 -3.63 9.36 -2.00
C LEU A 203 -3.94 8.67 -0.65
N ALA A 204 -3.57 9.31 0.47
CA ALA A 204 -3.87 8.79 1.80
C ALA A 204 -5.38 8.71 2.06
N GLY A 205 -6.15 9.70 1.60
CA GLY A 205 -7.61 9.71 1.67
C GLY A 205 -8.24 8.58 0.86
N PHE A 206 -7.79 8.37 -0.39
CA PHE A 206 -8.27 7.29 -1.24
C PHE A 206 -8.03 5.90 -0.62
N HIS A 207 -6.81 5.62 -0.17
CA HIS A 207 -6.53 4.33 0.47
C HIS A 207 -7.23 4.18 1.83
N THR A 208 -7.44 5.27 2.57
CA THR A 208 -8.26 5.22 3.79
C THR A 208 -9.70 4.88 3.48
N TYR A 209 -10.26 5.42 2.39
CA TYR A 209 -11.59 5.04 1.90
C TYR A 209 -11.67 3.56 1.56
N LEU A 210 -10.72 3.02 0.78
CA LEU A 210 -10.68 1.59 0.44
C LEU A 210 -10.62 0.70 1.69
N VAL A 211 -9.77 1.05 2.66
CA VAL A 211 -9.66 0.33 3.93
C VAL A 211 -10.97 0.42 4.73
N ALA A 212 -11.61 1.58 4.78
CA ALA A 212 -12.85 1.81 5.53
C ALA A 212 -14.06 1.08 4.92
N THR A 213 -14.12 0.95 3.60
CA THR A 213 -15.18 0.19 2.92
C THR A 213 -14.90 -1.32 2.89
N SER A 214 -13.77 -1.76 3.46
CA SER A 214 -13.28 -3.14 3.36
C SER A 214 -13.19 -3.66 1.92
N GLN A 215 -13.10 -2.75 0.94
CA GLN A 215 -12.95 -3.10 -0.46
C GLN A 215 -11.45 -3.28 -0.73
N THR A 216 -11.07 -4.46 -1.20
CA THR A 216 -9.78 -4.56 -1.89
C THR A 216 -9.92 -3.86 -3.25
N THR A 217 -8.84 -3.25 -3.76
CA THR A 217 -8.77 -2.65 -5.11
C THR A 217 -9.24 -3.63 -6.21
N ASN A 218 -9.12 -4.93 -5.93
CA ASN A 218 -9.59 -6.03 -6.77
C ASN A 218 -11.12 -6.21 -6.78
N GLU A 219 -11.83 -5.85 -5.70
CA GLU A 219 -13.30 -5.93 -5.60
C GLU A 219 -14.00 -4.80 -6.35
N GLU A 220 -13.39 -3.61 -6.41
CA GLU A 220 -13.91 -2.52 -7.25
C GLU A 220 -13.75 -2.84 -8.74
N GLN A 221 -12.64 -3.46 -9.14
CA GLN A 221 -12.47 -3.98 -10.50
C GLN A 221 -13.41 -5.15 -10.83
N ASP A 222 -13.83 -5.97 -9.86
CA ASP A 222 -14.81 -7.03 -10.09
C ASP A 222 -16.26 -6.49 -10.10
N ASN A 223 -16.55 -5.46 -9.31
CA ASN A 223 -17.86 -4.79 -9.29
C ASN A 223 -18.10 -3.86 -10.48
N SER A 224 -17.04 -3.34 -11.11
CA SER A 224 -17.11 -2.52 -12.32
C SER A 224 -17.21 -3.33 -13.62
N LYS A 225 -17.08 -4.66 -13.57
CA LYS A 225 -17.36 -5.52 -14.73
C LYS A 225 -18.86 -5.52 -15.04
N PRO A 226 -19.25 -5.38 -16.33
CA PRO A 226 -20.64 -5.28 -16.73
C PRO A 226 -21.46 -6.52 -16.29
N HIS A 227 -22.73 -6.28 -15.95
CA HIS A 227 -23.73 -7.24 -15.43
C HIS A 227 -23.86 -8.57 -16.22
N THR A 228 -23.31 -8.65 -17.43
CA THR A 228 -23.24 -9.88 -18.23
C THR A 228 -22.39 -10.97 -17.58
N ALA A 229 -21.31 -10.63 -16.87
CA ALA A 229 -20.46 -11.62 -16.18
C ALA A 229 -21.13 -12.21 -14.92
N LYS A 230 -21.96 -11.42 -14.23
CA LYS A 230 -22.72 -11.87 -13.04
C LYS A 230 -23.78 -12.91 -13.40
N LYS A 231 -24.39 -12.81 -14.60
CA LYS A 231 -25.35 -13.82 -15.11
C LYS A 231 -24.69 -15.17 -15.41
N THR A 232 -23.46 -15.18 -15.90
CA THR A 232 -22.74 -16.42 -16.20
C THR A 232 -22.35 -17.17 -14.93
N LYS A 233 -22.01 -16.45 -13.85
CA LYS A 233 -21.69 -17.05 -12.55
C LYS A 233 -22.92 -17.66 -11.85
N ALA A 234 -24.05 -16.94 -11.87
CA ALA A 234 -25.31 -17.44 -11.33
C ALA A 234 -25.83 -18.69 -12.07
N LYS A 235 -25.59 -18.79 -13.38
CA LYS A 235 -25.99 -19.97 -14.18
C LYS A 235 -25.11 -21.20 -13.94
N PHE A 236 -23.89 -21.02 -13.42
CA PHE A 236 -22.98 -22.10 -13.05
C PHE A 236 -23.24 -22.60 -11.61
N GLU A 237 -23.68 -21.71 -10.71
CA GLU A 237 -24.04 -22.05 -9.33
C GLU A 237 -25.41 -22.76 -9.24
N GLU A 238 -26.30 -22.59 -10.22
CA GLU A 238 -27.61 -23.29 -10.26
C GLU A 238 -27.50 -24.76 -10.70
N SER A 239 -26.40 -25.18 -11.34
CA SER A 239 -26.18 -26.59 -11.77
C SER A 239 -25.58 -27.49 -10.70
N ASP A 240 -24.96 -26.92 -9.66
CA ASP A 240 -24.37 -27.68 -8.55
C ASP A 240 -25.22 -27.48 -7.30
N GLY A 241 -26.24 -28.33 -7.13
CA GLY A 241 -27.19 -28.30 -6.02
C GLY A 241 -26.57 -28.62 -4.66
N ALA A 242 -25.76 -27.70 -4.13
CA ALA A 242 -25.31 -27.69 -2.75
C ALA A 242 -25.94 -26.48 -2.03
N GLU A 243 -26.72 -26.78 -1.00
CA GLU A 243 -27.32 -25.80 -0.10
C GLU A 243 -26.21 -25.07 0.67
N ILE A 244 -25.80 -23.89 0.17
CA ILE A 244 -24.79 -23.05 0.81
C ILE A 244 -25.49 -22.26 1.94
N LEU A 245 -25.26 -22.70 3.18
CA LEU A 245 -25.49 -21.88 4.36
C LEU A 245 -24.79 -20.51 4.19
N PRO A 246 -25.40 -19.40 4.64
CA PRO A 246 -24.83 -18.07 4.47
C PRO A 246 -23.41 -18.03 5.08
N HIS A 247 -22.43 -17.79 4.22
CA HIS A 247 -21.04 -17.63 4.65
C HIS A 247 -20.92 -16.44 5.62
N PRO A 248 -20.20 -16.60 6.74
CA PRO A 248 -19.92 -15.47 7.61
C PRO A 248 -19.04 -14.45 6.85
N PRO A 249 -19.21 -13.15 7.11
CA PRO A 249 -18.43 -12.12 6.42
C PRO A 249 -16.93 -12.37 6.62
N HIS A 250 -16.19 -12.32 5.52
CA HIS A 250 -14.73 -12.37 5.52
C HIS A 250 -14.18 -11.33 6.49
N SER A 251 -13.16 -11.70 7.26
CA SER A 251 -12.54 -10.79 8.22
C SER A 251 -12.14 -9.49 7.52
N PRO A 252 -12.67 -8.33 7.94
CA PRO A 252 -12.37 -7.07 7.27
C PRO A 252 -10.87 -6.79 7.36
N VAL A 253 -10.32 -6.04 6.41
CA VAL A 253 -8.94 -5.51 6.45
C VAL A 253 -8.66 -4.80 7.78
N LEU A 254 -9.70 -4.25 8.42
CA LEU A 254 -9.70 -3.76 9.78
C LEU A 254 -9.18 -4.79 10.82
N LEU A 255 -9.50 -6.08 10.67
CA LEU A 255 -8.99 -7.16 11.52
C LEU A 255 -7.50 -7.41 11.31
N GLN A 256 -6.97 -7.22 10.09
CA GLN A 256 -5.52 -7.27 9.83
C GLN A 256 -4.78 -6.06 10.41
N LEU A 257 -5.45 -4.91 10.55
CA LEU A 257 -4.92 -3.71 11.22
C LEU A 257 -5.02 -3.79 12.76
N ILE A 258 -6.10 -4.39 13.30
CA ILE A 258 -6.39 -4.47 14.75
C ILE A 258 -5.60 -5.59 15.44
N THR A 259 -5.35 -6.73 14.78
CA THR A 259 -4.75 -7.92 15.43
C THR A 259 -3.24 -7.83 15.73
N ALA A 260 -2.59 -6.69 15.50
CA ALA A 260 -1.14 -6.55 15.59
C ALA A 260 -0.61 -5.82 16.85
N PHE A 261 -1.46 -5.43 17.80
CA PHE A 261 -1.04 -5.00 19.14
C PHE A 261 -1.32 -6.11 20.17
N PRO A 262 -0.31 -6.86 20.66
CA PRO A 262 -0.41 -7.38 22.01
C PRO A 262 -0.17 -6.19 22.93
N ILE A 263 -1.23 -5.47 23.34
CA ILE A 263 -1.14 -4.73 24.59
C ILE A 263 -1.03 -5.81 25.66
N ASN A 264 0.20 -6.13 26.07
CA ASN A 264 0.45 -7.06 27.14
C ASN A 264 0.00 -6.37 28.44
N ALA A 265 -1.29 -6.49 28.75
CA ALA A 265 -1.89 -5.97 29.97
C ALA A 265 -1.53 -6.87 31.17
N THR A 266 -0.24 -6.94 31.50
CA THR A 266 0.27 -7.69 32.66
C THR A 266 1.29 -6.89 33.49
N VAL A 267 1.40 -5.58 33.29
CA VAL A 267 2.22 -4.69 34.14
C VAL A 267 1.34 -3.66 34.84
N PHE A 268 0.45 -4.12 35.71
CA PHE A 268 0.01 -3.34 36.87
C PHE A 268 -0.14 -4.32 38.04
N GLY A 269 0.88 -4.30 38.90
CA GLY A 269 0.91 -5.07 40.14
C GLY A 269 -0.25 -4.67 41.05
N ARG A 270 -0.94 -5.67 41.59
CA ARG A 270 -1.78 -5.48 42.77
C ARG A 270 -0.86 -5.23 43.97
N LEU A 271 -0.91 -4.00 44.50
CA LEU A 271 -0.53 -3.73 45.88
C LEU A 271 -1.63 -4.25 46.81
N PRO A 272 -1.29 -4.84 47.97
CA PRO A 272 -2.26 -5.33 48.93
C PRO A 272 -2.75 -4.20 49.84
N ILE A 273 -4.06 -4.07 50.00
CA ILE A 273 -4.73 -3.53 51.19
C ILE A 273 -5.87 -4.50 51.49
#